data_AF-A0A7C3DMX4-F1
#
_entry.id   AF-A0A7C3DMX4-F1
#
_cell.length_a   1.000
_cell.length_b   1.000
_cell.length_c   1.000
_cell.angle_alpha   90.00
_cell.angle_beta   90.00
_cell.angle_gamma   90.00
#
_symmetry.space_group_name_H-M   'P 1'
#
loop_
_entity.id
_entity.type
_entity.pdbx_description
1 polymer ?
#
loop_
_entity_poly.entity_id
_entity_poly.type
_entity_poly.pdbx_seq_one_letter_code
_entity_poly.pdbx_strand_id
1 'polypeptide(L)'
;MGGRGASSPGTAWLPPDVLEALPYNVTSFDDELGGATFPFLEQTKRAWRILTKPIDEVSKPHPAHTFGLDSPTPSASSGPALRWVNGSQVSDLYVDGMATEEFLEATGLKLDMHKGGFVLSKRLSRIMRPHFVSGFFDPDDV
;
A
#
# COMPACT_ATOMS: atom_id res chain seq x y z
N MET A 1 -17.95 14.82 -2.39
CA MET A 1 -16.91 15.73 -1.86
C MET A 1 -15.88 14.88 -1.13
N GLY A 2 -14.76 14.57 -1.79
CA GLY A 2 -13.70 13.73 -1.22
C GLY A 2 -12.72 14.60 -0.45
N GLY A 3 -12.63 14.39 0.86
CA GLY A 3 -11.66 15.06 1.71
C GLY A 3 -10.25 14.69 1.30
N ARG A 4 -9.39 15.71 1.17
CA ARG A 4 -7.94 15.53 1.02
C ARG A 4 -7.42 14.92 2.31
N GLY A 5 -7.02 13.66 2.28
CA GLY A 5 -6.38 13.00 3.41
C GLY A 5 -5.00 13.61 3.61
N ALA A 6 -4.79 14.21 4.78
CA ALA A 6 -3.50 14.72 5.20
C ALA A 6 -2.46 13.59 5.19
N SER A 7 -1.27 13.88 4.67
CA SER A 7 -0.09 13.03 4.71
C SER A 7 0.41 12.85 6.14
N SER A 8 0.72 11.63 6.55
CA SER A 8 1.30 11.34 7.86
C SER A 8 2.83 11.52 7.88
N PRO A 9 3.43 11.95 9.00
CA PRO A 9 4.84 12.33 9.14
C PRO A 9 5.79 11.13 9.35
N GLY A 10 5.51 10.00 8.69
CA GLY A 10 6.08 8.71 9.05
C GLY A 10 7.42 8.33 8.43
N THR A 11 8.50 8.38 9.22
CA THR A 11 9.93 7.97 9.01
C THR A 11 10.68 8.37 7.73
N ALA A 12 9.99 8.75 6.66
CA ALA A 12 10.49 9.55 5.57
C ALA A 12 10.07 10.98 5.84
N TRP A 13 10.76 11.64 6.76
CA TRP A 13 10.47 13.04 7.07
C TRP A 13 10.77 13.87 5.82
N LEU A 14 9.72 14.15 5.05
CA LEU A 14 9.72 15.21 4.07
C LEU A 14 9.14 16.45 4.74
N PRO A 15 9.68 17.64 4.43
CA PRO A 15 9.09 18.90 4.85
C PRO A 15 7.60 18.96 4.46
N PRO A 16 6.72 19.54 5.29
CA PRO A 16 5.28 19.60 5.00
C PRO A 16 4.93 20.22 3.64
N ASP A 17 5.68 21.23 3.20
CA ASP A 17 5.54 21.87 1.89
C ASP A 17 5.84 20.90 0.73
N VAL A 18 6.82 20.01 0.91
CA VAL A 18 7.13 18.96 -0.07
C VAL A 18 6.01 17.93 -0.10
N LEU A 19 5.48 17.53 1.06
CA LEU A 19 4.36 16.58 1.15
C LEU A 19 3.09 17.12 0.48
N GLU A 20 2.75 18.39 0.69
CA GLU A 20 1.60 19.05 0.07
C GLU A 20 1.73 19.18 -1.45
N ALA A 21 2.96 19.26 -1.96
CA ALA A 21 3.25 19.34 -3.39
C ALA A 21 3.24 17.97 -4.10
N LEU A 22 3.14 16.86 -3.36
CA LEU A 22 3.14 15.53 -3.96
C LEU A 22 1.85 15.31 -4.76
N PRO A 23 1.94 14.75 -5.98
CA PRO A 23 0.78 14.44 -6.80
C PRO A 23 0.08 13.12 -6.39
N TYR A 24 0.39 12.62 -5.19
CA TYR A 24 -0.11 11.36 -4.67
C TYR A 24 -0.21 11.41 -3.14
N ASN A 25 -1.09 10.59 -2.58
CA ASN A 25 -1.21 10.40 -1.14
C ASN A 25 -0.29 9.28 -0.67
N VAL A 26 0.16 9.36 0.56
CA VAL A 26 0.98 8.34 1.23
C VAL A 26 0.21 7.82 2.44
N THR A 27 0.04 6.51 2.51
CA THR A 27 -0.36 5.80 3.74
C THR A 27 0.82 4.98 4.21
N SER A 28 1.21 5.11 5.47
CA SER A 28 2.42 4.52 6.05
C SER A 28 2.11 3.61 7.23
N PHE A 29 3.08 2.76 7.59
CA PHE A 29 3.00 1.81 8.70
C PHE A 29 2.86 2.45 10.08
N ASP A 30 3.24 3.72 10.20
CA ASP A 30 3.18 4.54 11.41
C ASP A 30 2.00 5.53 11.41
N ASP A 31 1.08 5.39 10.45
CA ASP A 31 -0.18 6.13 10.45
C ASP A 31 -1.06 5.66 11.62
N GLU A 32 -1.74 6.60 12.28
CA GLU A 32 -2.79 6.26 13.23
C GLU A 32 -4.02 5.71 12.49
N LEU A 33 -4.18 4.39 12.50
CA LEU A 33 -5.27 3.70 11.79
C LEU A 33 -6.54 3.50 12.65
N GLY A 34 -6.64 4.17 13.80
CA GLY A 34 -7.81 4.06 14.69
C GLY A 34 -8.08 2.62 15.16
N GLY A 35 -7.03 1.83 15.36
CA GLY A 35 -7.12 0.41 15.73
C GLY A 35 -7.30 -0.56 14.56
N ALA A 36 -7.47 -0.06 13.34
CA ALA A 36 -7.44 -0.90 12.15
C ALA A 36 -6.02 -1.37 11.83
N THR A 37 -5.88 -2.52 11.18
CA THR A 37 -4.58 -3.07 10.77
C THR A 37 -4.62 -3.48 9.30
N PHE A 38 -3.46 -3.63 8.67
CA PHE A 38 -3.34 -4.24 7.35
C PHE A 38 -2.81 -5.67 7.53
N PRO A 39 -3.67 -6.71 7.61
CA PRO A 39 -3.26 -8.02 8.10
C PRO A 39 -2.10 -8.65 7.31
N PHE A 40 -2.08 -8.47 5.99
CA PHE A 40 -1.01 -8.97 5.13
C PHE A 40 0.29 -8.18 5.26
N LEU A 41 0.24 -6.91 5.66
CA LEU A 41 1.43 -6.09 5.86
C LEU A 41 2.05 -6.36 7.23
N GLU A 42 1.22 -6.56 8.26
CA GLU A 42 1.69 -6.94 9.60
C GLU A 42 2.47 -8.26 9.60
N GLN A 43 2.08 -9.22 8.75
CA GLN A 43 2.79 -10.50 8.58
C GLN A 43 4.25 -10.32 8.14
N THR A 44 4.53 -9.27 7.36
CA THR A 44 5.89 -9.01 6.87
C THR A 44 6.83 -8.54 7.98
N LYS A 45 6.30 -7.92 9.05
CA LYS A 45 7.07 -7.25 10.11
C LYS A 45 8.08 -6.23 9.56
N ARG A 46 7.76 -5.61 8.42
CA ARG A 46 8.56 -4.60 7.74
C ARG A 46 7.83 -3.25 7.72
N ALA A 47 8.59 -2.18 7.54
CA ALA A 47 8.03 -0.90 7.15
C ALA A 47 7.38 -1.01 5.76
N TRP A 48 6.24 -0.36 5.57
CA TRP A 48 5.51 -0.37 4.32
C TRP A 48 4.90 1.00 4.02
N ARG A 49 4.65 1.28 2.74
CA ARG A 49 3.95 2.48 2.27
C ARG A 49 3.04 2.15 1.10
N ILE A 50 1.84 2.72 1.09
CA ILE A 50 0.92 2.69 -0.04
C ILE A 50 0.86 4.08 -0.64
N LEU A 51 1.30 4.22 -1.89
CA LEU A 51 1.19 5.46 -2.66
C LEU A 51 -0.05 5.39 -3.54
N THR A 52 -0.98 6.32 -3.37
CA THR A 52 -2.22 6.36 -4.16
C THR A 52 -2.27 7.62 -5.00
N LYS A 53 -2.39 7.45 -6.32
CA LYS A 53 -2.34 8.53 -7.30
C LYS A 53 -3.43 8.42 -8.37
N PRO A 54 -3.83 9.52 -9.04
CA PRO A 54 -4.67 9.47 -10.23
C PRO A 54 -4.05 8.58 -11.34
N ILE A 55 -4.88 7.94 -12.16
CA ILE A 55 -4.40 7.02 -13.21
C ILE A 55 -3.65 7.73 -14.36
N ASP A 56 -3.95 9.01 -14.58
CA ASP A 56 -3.29 9.88 -15.55
C ASP A 56 -2.00 10.52 -15.01
N GLU A 57 -1.65 10.26 -13.74
CA GLU A 57 -0.49 10.81 -13.08
C GLU A 57 0.79 9.97 -13.33
N VAL A 58 1.68 10.51 -14.16
CA VAL A 58 2.90 9.83 -14.63
C VAL A 58 4.13 10.14 -13.76
N SER A 59 3.99 10.93 -12.70
CA SER A 59 5.11 11.26 -11.82
C SER A 59 5.75 10.03 -11.17
N LYS A 60 7.07 10.11 -11.05
CA LYS A 60 7.87 9.14 -10.31
C LYS A 60 7.65 9.36 -8.81
N PRO A 61 7.48 8.29 -8.03
CA PRO A 61 7.50 8.38 -6.58
C PRO A 61 8.78 9.04 -6.06
N HIS A 62 8.67 9.80 -4.99
CA HIS A 62 9.82 10.34 -4.28
C HIS A 62 10.65 9.19 -3.67
N PRO A 63 11.99 9.16 -3.80
CA PRO A 63 12.83 8.06 -3.30
C PRO A 63 12.68 7.78 -1.81
N ALA A 64 12.36 8.80 -1.01
CA ALA A 64 12.09 8.63 0.41
C ALA A 64 10.92 7.67 0.69
N HIS A 65 10.00 7.48 -0.27
CA HIS A 65 8.79 6.66 -0.12
C HIS A 65 8.89 5.27 -0.75
N THR A 66 9.98 4.95 -1.46
CA THR A 66 10.12 3.69 -2.21
C THR A 66 11.01 2.67 -1.53
N PHE A 67 11.67 3.01 -0.42
CA PHE A 67 12.70 2.16 0.22
C PHE A 67 13.83 1.76 -0.75
N GLY A 68 14.15 2.63 -1.72
CA GLY A 68 15.13 2.33 -2.76
C GLY A 68 14.60 1.44 -3.91
N LEU A 69 13.31 1.10 -3.90
CA LEU A 69 12.65 0.33 -4.97
C LEU A 69 12.06 1.26 -6.03
N ASP A 70 12.88 2.11 -6.64
CA ASP A 70 12.42 3.29 -7.39
C ASP A 70 11.83 2.97 -8.78
N SER A 71 11.80 1.69 -9.16
CA SER A 71 11.24 1.28 -10.44
C SER A 71 9.74 1.55 -10.46
N PRO A 72 9.23 2.27 -11.47
CA PRO A 72 7.82 2.62 -11.53
C PRO A 72 6.92 1.42 -11.87
N THR A 73 7.47 0.25 -12.20
CA THR A 73 6.70 -0.93 -12.60
C THR A 73 7.03 -2.08 -11.67
N PRO A 74 6.02 -2.78 -11.11
CA PRO A 74 6.25 -4.00 -10.35
C PRO A 74 7.03 -5.02 -11.19
N SER A 75 8.07 -5.58 -10.62
CA SER A 75 8.81 -6.71 -11.18
C SER A 75 9.26 -7.62 -10.05
N ALA A 76 9.73 -8.81 -10.40
CA ALA A 76 10.26 -9.78 -9.46
C ALA A 76 11.36 -9.20 -8.54
N SER A 77 12.17 -8.27 -9.03
CA SER A 77 13.38 -7.78 -8.35
C SER A 77 13.46 -6.26 -8.17
N SER A 78 12.46 -5.50 -8.61
CA SER A 78 12.45 -4.04 -8.48
C SER A 78 11.04 -3.45 -8.57
N GLY A 79 10.85 -2.29 -7.95
CA GLY A 79 9.60 -1.53 -7.97
C GLY A 79 8.66 -1.89 -6.82
N PRO A 80 7.39 -1.44 -6.88
CA PRO A 80 6.43 -1.75 -5.83
C PRO A 80 6.17 -3.26 -5.76
N ALA A 81 6.04 -3.78 -4.53
CA ALA A 81 5.67 -5.16 -4.26
C ALA A 81 4.35 -5.53 -4.93
N LEU A 82 3.36 -4.63 -4.91
CA LEU A 82 2.10 -4.79 -5.62
C LEU A 82 1.62 -3.46 -6.22
N ARG A 83 0.91 -3.55 -7.35
CA ARG A 83 0.14 -2.46 -7.93
C ARG A 83 -1.29 -2.91 -8.22
N TRP A 84 -2.28 -2.08 -7.87
CA TRP A 84 -3.66 -2.31 -8.26
C TRP A 84 -4.37 -1.01 -8.65
N VAL A 85 -5.41 -1.14 -9.48
CA VAL A 85 -6.29 -0.02 -9.85
C VAL A 85 -7.56 -0.08 -9.01
N ASN A 86 -7.96 1.07 -8.47
CA ASN A 86 -9.23 1.25 -7.78
C ASN A 86 -9.95 2.50 -8.32
N GLY A 87 -10.94 2.29 -9.19
CA GLY A 87 -11.63 3.40 -9.87
C GLY A 87 -10.67 4.17 -10.77
N SER A 88 -10.53 5.48 -10.53
CA SER A 88 -9.63 6.37 -11.26
C SER A 88 -8.24 6.52 -10.61
N GLN A 89 -7.92 5.65 -9.64
CA GLN A 89 -6.66 5.70 -8.90
C GLN A 89 -5.83 4.43 -9.08
N VAL A 90 -4.52 4.59 -9.05
CA VAL A 90 -3.52 3.53 -8.97
C VAL A 90 -2.92 3.58 -7.58
N SER A 91 -2.83 2.42 -6.94
CA SER A 91 -2.17 2.24 -5.65
C SER A 91 -0.95 1.34 -5.81
N ASP A 92 0.18 1.81 -5.29
CA ASP A 92 1.47 1.12 -5.28
C ASP A 92 1.87 0.81 -3.85
N LEU A 93 2.10 -0.46 -3.55
CA LEU A 93 2.61 -0.92 -2.26
C LEU A 93 4.13 -1.08 -2.33
N TYR A 94 4.84 -0.35 -1.49
CA TYR A 94 6.26 -0.53 -1.24
C TYR A 94 6.45 -1.16 0.14
N VAL A 95 7.27 -2.19 0.23
CA VAL A 95 7.62 -2.86 1.49
C VAL A 95 9.14 -2.92 1.57
N ASP A 96 9.68 -2.54 2.74
CA ASP A 96 11.11 -2.44 2.94
C ASP A 96 11.81 -3.79 2.69
N GLY A 97 12.70 -3.80 1.69
CA GLY A 97 13.45 -4.97 1.26
C GLY A 97 12.63 -6.07 0.58
N MET A 98 11.43 -5.79 0.07
CA MET A 98 10.61 -6.78 -0.64
C MET A 98 10.08 -6.23 -1.98
N ALA A 99 10.46 -6.88 -3.08
CA ALA A 99 9.79 -6.74 -4.35
C ALA A 99 8.60 -7.73 -4.43
N THR A 100 8.05 -7.95 -5.62
CA THR A 100 6.80 -8.71 -5.75
C THR A 100 6.94 -10.17 -5.28
N GLU A 101 8.02 -10.86 -5.61
CA GLU A 101 8.17 -12.29 -5.29
C GLU A 101 8.33 -12.51 -3.79
N GLU A 102 9.21 -11.73 -3.12
CA GLU A 102 9.42 -11.88 -1.68
C GLU A 102 8.15 -11.54 -0.90
N PHE A 103 7.38 -10.54 -1.35
CA PHE A 103 6.11 -10.18 -0.72
C PHE A 103 5.07 -11.30 -0.85
N LEU A 104 4.91 -11.88 -2.04
CA LEU A 104 3.96 -12.97 -2.28
C LEU A 104 4.34 -14.23 -1.49
N GLU A 105 5.63 -14.54 -1.40
CA GLU A 105 6.14 -15.65 -0.60
C GLU A 105 5.86 -15.42 0.89
N ALA A 106 6.23 -14.25 1.42
CA ALA A 106 6.07 -13.93 2.84
C ALA A 106 4.62 -13.92 3.31
N THR A 107 3.68 -13.54 2.43
CA THR A 107 2.25 -13.46 2.75
C THR A 107 1.45 -14.69 2.34
N GLY A 108 2.07 -15.63 1.62
CA GLY A 108 1.38 -16.80 1.03
C GLY A 108 0.36 -16.44 -0.06
N LEU A 109 0.36 -15.19 -0.54
CA LEU A 109 -0.55 -14.73 -1.59
C LEU A 109 -0.16 -15.33 -2.95
N LYS A 110 -1.17 -15.63 -3.76
CA LYS A 110 -0.99 -16.09 -5.15
C LYS A 110 -1.81 -15.23 -6.08
N LEU A 111 -1.15 -14.62 -7.06
CA LEU A 111 -1.82 -13.83 -8.09
C LEU A 111 -2.48 -14.77 -9.10
N ASP A 112 -3.77 -14.55 -9.35
CA ASP A 112 -4.58 -15.37 -10.26
C ASP A 112 -5.21 -14.49 -11.34
N MET A 113 -4.80 -14.75 -12.58
CA MET A 113 -5.28 -14.05 -13.79
C MET A 113 -6.45 -14.77 -14.49
N HIS A 114 -6.94 -15.89 -13.97
CA HIS A 114 -8.02 -16.67 -14.58
C HIS A 114 -9.29 -15.84 -14.86
N LYS A 115 -9.63 -14.89 -13.97
CA LYS A 115 -10.77 -13.97 -14.14
C LYS A 115 -10.37 -12.59 -14.70
N GLY A 116 -9.13 -12.44 -15.18
CA GLY A 116 -8.58 -11.21 -15.73
C GLY A 116 -8.13 -10.18 -14.69
N GLY A 117 -7.36 -9.19 -15.16
CA GLY A 117 -6.71 -8.18 -14.32
C GLY A 117 -7.69 -7.25 -13.57
N PHE A 118 -8.89 -7.03 -14.10
CA PHE A 118 -9.94 -6.25 -13.42
C PHE A 118 -10.38 -6.92 -12.12
N VAL A 119 -10.62 -8.24 -12.15
CA VAL A 119 -11.02 -9.00 -10.97
C VAL A 119 -9.87 -9.10 -9.98
N LEU A 120 -8.64 -9.31 -10.47
CA LEU A 120 -7.45 -9.31 -9.63
C LEU A 120 -7.26 -7.96 -8.90
N SER A 121 -7.34 -6.84 -9.62
CA SER A 121 -7.22 -5.50 -9.03
C SER A 121 -8.29 -5.25 -7.96
N LYS A 122 -9.53 -5.70 -8.19
CA LYS A 122 -10.61 -5.63 -7.19
C LYS A 122 -10.39 -6.52 -5.98
N ARG A 123 -9.69 -7.65 -6.12
CA ARG A 123 -9.33 -8.52 -4.98
C ARG A 123 -8.21 -7.88 -4.17
N LEU A 124 -7.14 -7.42 -4.84
CA LEU A 124 -6.04 -6.68 -4.22
C LEU A 124 -6.55 -5.45 -3.46
N SER A 125 -7.41 -4.64 -4.09
CA SER A 125 -8.05 -3.47 -3.45
C SER A 125 -8.90 -3.81 -2.22
N ARG A 126 -9.38 -5.05 -2.06
CA ARG A 126 -10.16 -5.46 -0.87
C ARG A 126 -9.25 -5.97 0.25
N ILE A 127 -8.24 -6.75 -0.08
CA ILE A 127 -7.31 -7.32 0.92
C ILE A 127 -6.30 -6.27 1.43
N MET A 128 -6.03 -5.23 0.64
CA MET A 128 -5.18 -4.09 1.01
C MET A 128 -5.99 -2.94 1.62
N ARG A 129 -7.12 -3.23 2.27
CA ARG A 129 -7.84 -2.24 3.07
C ARG A 129 -7.45 -2.41 4.53
N PRO A 130 -7.43 -1.32 5.32
CA PRO A 130 -7.33 -1.44 6.76
C PRO A 130 -8.58 -2.18 7.26
N HIS A 131 -8.35 -3.26 8.00
CA HIS A 131 -9.38 -4.07 8.64
C HIS A 131 -9.51 -3.65 10.09
N PHE A 132 -10.73 -3.33 10.49
CA PHE A 132 -11.11 -3.14 11.88
C PHE A 132 -12.29 -4.08 12.16
N VAL A 133 -12.13 -4.93 13.16
CA VAL A 133 -13.21 -5.79 13.63
C VAL A 133 -13.54 -5.34 15.05
N SER A 134 -14.74 -4.81 15.23
CA SER A 134 -15.32 -4.57 16.56
C SER A 134 -16.49 -5.51 16.75
N GLY A 135 -16.48 -6.25 17.85
CA GLY A 135 -17.55 -7.16 18.24
C GLY A 135 -17.46 -7.48 19.72
N PHE A 136 -18.54 -8.03 20.27
CA PHE A 136 -18.52 -8.65 21.59
C PHE A 136 -18.09 -10.10 21.37
N PHE A 137 -16.79 -10.36 21.46
CA PHE A 137 -16.24 -11.71 21.38
C PHE A 137 -16.08 -12.27 22.77
N ASP A 138 -16.38 -13.55 22.96
CA ASP A 138 -15.91 -14.26 24.14
C ASP A 138 -14.38 -14.36 24.06
N PRO A 139 -13.65 -14.23 25.19
CA PRO A 139 -12.18 -14.25 25.19
C PRO A 139 -11.56 -15.50 24.56
N ASP A 140 -12.30 -16.61 24.52
CA ASP A 140 -11.85 -17.88 23.96
C ASP A 140 -11.94 -17.93 22.41
N ASP A 141 -12.59 -16.94 21.77
CA ASP A 141 -12.79 -16.87 20.31
C ASP A 141 -11.77 -15.96 19.58
N VAL A 142 -10.82 -15.34 20.30
CA VAL A 142 -9.89 -14.30 19.79
C VAL A 142 -8.42 -14.63 19.96
#